data_AF-A0A7W5AJS6-F1
#
_entry.id   AF-A0A7W5AJS6-F1
#
_cell.length_a   1.000
_cell.length_b   1.000
_cell.length_c   1.000
_cell.angle_alpha   90.00
_cell.angle_beta   90.00
_cell.angle_gamma   90.00
#
_symmetry.space_group_name_H-M   'P 1'
#
loop_
_entity.id
_entity.type
_entity.pdbx_description
1 polymer ?
#
loop_
_entity_poly.entity_id
_entity_poly.type
_entity_poly.pdbx_seq_one_letter_code
_entity_poly.pdbx_strand_id
1 'polypeptide(L)'
;MASPDELERRHTLTTATDRYDALRMRDALAAMDPDNETALSPDETLEMLALSEVIIRKAGYGRQTMVRSARAAGASWTRIGAALGTSKQAAWESHQRWIEDQARVDRA
;
A
#
# COMPACT_ATOMS: atom_id res chain seq x y z
N MET A 1 2.31 5.03 -20.97
CA MET A 1 1.46 5.10 -19.77
C MET A 1 2.04 4.16 -18.72
N ALA A 2 2.45 4.66 -17.55
CA ALA A 2 3.11 3.84 -16.54
C ALA A 2 2.07 3.02 -15.76
N SER A 3 2.12 1.69 -15.85
CA SER A 3 1.24 0.81 -15.08
C SER A 3 1.76 0.62 -13.65
N PRO A 4 0.90 0.21 -12.68
CA PRO A 4 1.36 -0.13 -11.34
C PRO A 4 2.50 -1.17 -11.35
N ASP A 5 2.41 -2.22 -12.18
CA ASP A 5 3.41 -3.28 -12.26
C ASP A 5 4.77 -2.79 -12.82
N GLU A 6 4.75 -1.78 -13.69
CA GLU A 6 5.98 -1.15 -14.19
C GLU A 6 6.61 -0.26 -13.12
N LEU A 7 5.80 0.59 -12.47
CA LEU A 7 6.26 1.48 -11.41
C LEU A 7 6.72 0.70 -10.17
N GLU A 8 6.07 -0.40 -9.84
CA GLU A 8 6.43 -1.27 -8.73
C GLU A 8 7.84 -1.85 -8.90
N ARG A 9 8.27 -2.13 -10.13
CA ARG A 9 9.65 -2.56 -10.43
C ARG A 9 10.67 -1.43 -10.38
N ARG A 10 10.25 -0.20 -10.72
CA ARG A 10 11.15 0.98 -10.78
C ARG A 10 11.34 1.68 -9.44
N HIS A 11 10.36 1.58 -8.53
CA HIS A 11 10.38 2.31 -7.27
C HIS A 11 10.58 1.39 -6.05
N THR A 12 11.33 1.90 -5.08
CA THR A 12 11.21 1.50 -3.66
C THR A 12 9.96 2.16 -3.05
N LEU A 13 9.54 1.72 -1.85
CA LEU A 13 8.43 2.36 -1.13
C LEU A 13 8.69 3.87 -0.95
N THR A 14 9.87 4.24 -0.44
CA THR A 14 10.26 5.64 -0.23
C THR A 14 10.18 6.45 -1.52
N THR A 15 10.83 5.99 -2.59
CA THR A 15 10.84 6.72 -3.87
C THR A 15 9.46 6.80 -4.53
N ALA A 16 8.54 5.85 -4.24
CA ALA A 16 7.16 5.92 -4.73
C ALA A 16 6.36 6.98 -3.96
N THR A 17 6.51 7.02 -2.63
CA THR A 17 5.90 8.04 -1.78
C THR A 17 6.38 9.43 -2.12
N ASP A 18 7.69 9.63 -2.29
CA ASP A 18 8.24 10.94 -2.64
C ASP A 18 7.67 11.48 -3.97
N ARG A 19 7.58 10.61 -4.99
CA ARG A 19 7.01 10.98 -6.29
C ARG A 19 5.51 11.24 -6.20
N TYR A 20 4.78 10.42 -5.46
CA TYR A 20 3.35 10.61 -5.21
C TYR A 20 3.08 11.94 -4.51
N ASP A 21 3.83 12.27 -3.45
CA ASP A 21 3.67 13.51 -2.69
C ASP A 21 3.97 14.74 -3.56
N ALA A 22 4.99 14.67 -4.42
CA ALA A 22 5.31 15.75 -5.35
C ALA A 22 4.18 16.02 -6.36
N LEU A 23 3.57 14.97 -6.93
CA LEU A 23 2.41 15.10 -7.82
C LEU A 23 1.19 15.60 -7.07
N ARG A 24 0.95 15.07 -5.86
CA ARG A 24 -0.19 15.44 -5.01
C ARG A 24 -0.13 16.90 -4.57
N MET A 25 1.06 17.42 -4.28
CA MET A 25 1.28 18.82 -3.92
C MET A 25 0.98 19.74 -5.10
N ARG A 26 1.50 19.42 -6.29
CA ARG A 26 1.21 20.20 -7.50
C ARG A 26 -0.27 20.22 -7.84
N ASP A 27 -0.94 19.07 -7.74
CA ASP A 27 -2.40 18.97 -7.93
C ASP A 27 -3.18 19.84 -6.92
N ALA A 28 -2.74 19.86 -5.65
CA ALA A 28 -3.34 20.72 -4.64
C ALA A 28 -3.16 22.22 -4.94
N LEU A 29 -1.96 22.63 -5.36
CA LEU A 29 -1.68 24.03 -5.72
C LEU A 29 -2.52 24.47 -6.93
N ALA A 30 -2.56 23.65 -7.98
CA ALA A 30 -3.38 23.91 -9.16
C ALA A 30 -4.88 24.02 -8.85
N ALA A 31 -5.38 23.25 -7.87
CA ALA A 31 -6.76 23.35 -7.41
C ALA A 31 -7.04 24.62 -6.58
N MET A 32 -6.04 25.19 -5.90
CA MET A 32 -6.17 26.40 -5.10
C MET A 32 -6.06 27.68 -5.93
N ASP A 33 -5.18 27.70 -6.93
CA ASP A 33 -4.96 28.86 -7.80
C ASP A 33 -4.87 28.46 -9.28
N PRO A 34 -6.01 28.11 -9.91
CA PRO A 34 -6.02 27.60 -11.29
C PRO A 34 -5.51 28.59 -12.34
N ASP A 35 -5.49 29.89 -12.02
CA ASP A 35 -5.08 30.95 -12.95
C ASP A 35 -3.54 31.11 -12.99
N ASN A 36 -2.83 30.73 -11.92
CA ASN A 36 -1.36 30.88 -11.82
C ASN A 36 -0.61 29.55 -11.74
N GLU A 37 -1.28 28.45 -11.41
CA GLU A 37 -0.66 27.14 -11.23
C GLU A 37 -1.00 26.17 -12.37
N THR A 38 -0.03 25.32 -12.73
CA THR A 38 -0.21 24.35 -13.82
C THR A 38 -0.82 23.06 -13.31
N ALA A 39 -2.03 22.75 -13.77
CA ALA A 39 -2.69 21.47 -13.52
C ALA A 39 -1.84 20.28 -14.00
N LEU A 40 -2.00 19.13 -13.34
CA LEU A 40 -1.38 17.89 -13.79
C LEU A 40 -1.88 17.54 -15.20
N SER A 41 -0.98 17.08 -16.04
CA SER A 41 -1.35 16.44 -17.30
C SER A 41 -2.12 15.13 -17.05
N PRO A 42 -2.91 14.63 -18.03
CA PRO A 42 -3.58 13.34 -17.89
C PRO A 42 -2.63 12.20 -17.53
N ASP A 43 -1.42 12.18 -18.10
CA ASP A 43 -0.41 11.17 -17.80
C ASP A 43 0.12 11.26 -16.37
N GLU A 44 0.32 12.47 -15.84
CA GLU A 44 0.74 12.68 -14.45
C GLU A 44 -0.36 12.28 -13.45
N THR A 45 -1.62 12.53 -13.78
CA THR A 45 -2.76 12.08 -12.97
C THR A 45 -2.85 10.55 -12.93
N LEU A 46 -2.67 9.89 -14.08
CA LEU A 46 -2.64 8.43 -14.17
C LEU A 46 -1.41 7.84 -13.45
N GLU A 47 -0.25 8.51 -13.55
CA GLU A 47 0.95 8.15 -12.80
C GLU A 47 0.70 8.23 -11.29
N MET A 48 0.10 9.32 -10.80
CA MET A 48 -0.25 9.50 -9.39
C MET A 48 -1.19 8.40 -8.89
N LEU A 49 -2.19 8.01 -9.69
CA LEU A 49 -3.08 6.89 -9.39
C LEU A 49 -2.31 5.58 -9.30
N ALA A 50 -1.45 5.28 -10.28
CA ALA A 50 -0.67 4.05 -10.29
C ALA A 50 0.34 4.00 -9.13
N LEU A 51 0.93 5.12 -8.75
CA LEU A 51 1.81 5.22 -7.57
C LEU A 51 1.06 4.95 -6.27
N SER A 52 -0.20 5.38 -6.14
CA SER A 52 -1.01 5.09 -4.94
C SER A 52 -1.20 3.58 -4.74
N GLU A 53 -1.46 2.84 -5.82
CA GLU A 53 -1.54 1.38 -5.81
C GLU A 53 -0.20 0.74 -5.45
N VAL A 54 0.91 1.22 -6.03
CA VAL A 54 2.27 0.73 -5.71
C VAL A 54 2.60 0.89 -4.22
N ILE A 55 2.24 2.04 -3.64
CA ILE A 55 2.45 2.32 -2.21
C ILE A 55 1.64 1.34 -1.35
N ILE A 56 0.36 1.12 -1.70
CA ILE A 56 -0.50 0.16 -0.99
C ILE A 56 0.10 -1.26 -1.02
N ARG A 57 0.54 -1.72 -2.20
CA ARG A 57 1.16 -3.04 -2.37
C ARG A 57 2.43 -3.17 -1.54
N LYS A 58 3.37 -2.24 -1.69
CA LYS A 58 4.66 -2.28 -1.01
C LYS A 58 4.53 -2.13 0.51
N ALA A 59 3.63 -1.28 1.00
CA ALA A 59 3.32 -1.20 2.43
C ALA A 59 2.63 -2.47 2.95
N GLY A 60 1.94 -3.20 2.08
CA GLY A 60 1.36 -4.51 2.36
C GLY A 60 2.38 -5.66 2.36
N TYR A 61 3.56 -5.49 1.78
CA TYR A 61 4.58 -6.54 1.74
C TYR A 61 4.97 -6.95 3.16
N GLY A 62 5.02 -8.26 3.40
CA GLY A 62 5.34 -8.79 4.72
C GLY A 62 4.27 -8.55 5.80
N ARG A 63 3.07 -8.07 5.45
CA ARG A 63 1.98 -7.82 6.43
C ARG A 63 1.71 -9.02 7.33
N GLN A 64 1.69 -10.23 6.79
CA GLN A 64 1.42 -11.43 7.59
C GLN A 64 2.58 -11.79 8.54
N THR A 65 3.82 -11.46 8.18
CA THR A 65 4.97 -11.52 9.09
C THR A 65 4.82 -10.51 10.22
N MET A 66 4.36 -9.29 9.94
CA MET A 66 4.07 -8.29 10.98
C MET A 66 2.94 -8.76 11.92
N VAL A 67 1.87 -9.37 11.39
CA VAL A 67 0.79 -9.98 12.18
C VAL A 67 1.33 -11.08 13.09
N ARG A 68 2.19 -11.97 12.57
CA ARG A 68 2.86 -13.00 13.37
C ARG A 68 3.71 -12.41 14.49
N SER A 69 4.52 -11.39 14.21
CA SER A 69 5.32 -10.70 15.23
C SER A 69 4.44 -10.02 16.29
N ALA A 70 3.35 -9.38 15.90
CA ALA A 70 2.39 -8.80 16.83
C ALA A 70 1.75 -9.87 17.74
N ARG A 71 1.41 -11.04 17.18
CA ARG A 71 0.93 -12.19 17.96
C ARG A 71 1.98 -12.69 18.95
N ALA A 72 3.23 -12.82 18.53
CA ALA A 72 4.34 -13.24 19.38
C ALA A 72 4.61 -12.24 20.53
N ALA A 73 4.39 -10.95 20.28
CA ALA A 73 4.45 -9.89 21.29
C ALA A 73 3.20 -9.81 22.20
N GLY A 74 2.26 -10.75 22.08
CA GLY A 74 1.08 -10.84 22.94
C GLY A 74 -0.14 -10.02 22.50
N ALA A 75 -0.11 -9.36 21.34
CA ALA A 75 -1.26 -8.61 20.84
C ALA A 75 -2.45 -9.54 20.55
N SER A 76 -3.63 -9.25 21.08
CA SER A 76 -4.84 -10.04 20.81
C SER A 76 -5.35 -9.84 19.38
N TRP A 77 -6.10 -10.81 18.85
CA TRP A 77 -6.74 -10.69 17.53
C TRP A 77 -7.70 -9.51 17.42
N THR A 78 -8.31 -9.09 18.53
CA THR A 78 -9.12 -7.86 18.56
C THR A 78 -8.27 -6.63 18.29
N ARG A 79 -7.10 -6.50 18.94
CA ARG A 79 -6.17 -5.37 18.72
C ARG A 79 -5.58 -5.39 17.31
N ILE A 80 -5.24 -6.57 16.81
CA ILE A 80 -4.73 -6.74 15.43
C ILE A 80 -5.81 -6.37 14.40
N GLY A 81 -7.04 -6.86 14.57
CA GLY A 81 -8.16 -6.50 13.71
C GLY A 81 -8.38 -4.99 13.67
N ALA A 82 -8.41 -4.35 14.85
CA ALA A 82 -8.52 -2.89 14.95
C ALA A 82 -7.39 -2.16 14.21
N ALA A 83 -6.14 -2.58 14.38
CA ALA A 83 -4.98 -1.98 13.69
C ALA A 83 -5.03 -2.18 12.16
N LEU A 84 -5.64 -3.26 11.69
CA LEU A 84 -5.84 -3.54 10.27
C LEU A 84 -7.11 -2.91 9.69
N GLY A 85 -7.93 -2.24 10.51
CA GLY A 85 -9.24 -1.71 10.08
C GLY A 85 -10.26 -2.80 9.74
N THR A 86 -10.17 -3.97 10.37
CA THR A 86 -11.03 -5.13 10.10
C THR A 86 -11.54 -5.80 11.38
N SER A 87 -12.43 -6.78 11.25
CA SER A 87 -12.95 -7.52 12.40
C SER A 87 -11.90 -8.49 12.97
N LYS A 88 -12.03 -8.85 14.25
CA LYS A 88 -11.23 -9.91 14.89
C LYS A 88 -11.22 -11.20 14.04
N GLN A 89 -12.40 -11.59 13.56
CA GLN A 89 -12.59 -12.82 12.78
C GLN A 89 -11.89 -12.73 11.44
N ALA A 90 -12.08 -11.64 10.70
CA ALA A 90 -11.44 -11.44 9.40
C ALA A 90 -9.90 -11.42 9.52
N ALA A 91 -9.36 -10.79 10.56
CA ALA A 91 -7.92 -10.80 10.83
C ALA A 91 -7.39 -12.22 11.09
N TRP A 92 -8.10 -13.02 11.88
CA TRP A 92 -7.71 -14.40 12.16
C TRP A 92 -7.79 -15.28 10.91
N GLU A 93 -8.90 -15.23 10.17
CA GLU A 93 -9.11 -16.03 8.94
C GLU A 93 -8.08 -15.69 7.86
N SER A 94 -7.78 -14.40 7.67
CA SER A 94 -6.74 -13.98 6.73
C SER A 94 -5.36 -14.51 7.11
N HIS A 95 -5.05 -14.60 8.40
CA HIS A 95 -3.79 -15.14 8.86
C HIS A 95 -3.72 -16.67 8.71
N GLN A 96 -4.80 -17.39 9.00
CA GLN A 96 -4.85 -18.85 8.80
C GLN A 96 -4.66 -19.23 7.33
N ARG A 97 -5.38 -18.57 6.42
CA ARG A 97 -5.21 -18.78 4.97
C ARG A 97 -3.77 -18.57 4.52
N TRP A 98 -3.11 -17.52 5.03
CA TRP A 98 -1.71 -17.29 4.72
C TRP A 98 -0.77 -18.39 5.27
N ILE A 99 -1.02 -18.92 6.47
CA ILE A 99 -0.24 -20.06 7.00
C ILE A 99 -0.41 -21.30 6.09
N GLU A 100 -1.63 -21.58 5.66
CA GLU A 100 -1.93 -22.69 4.73
C GLU A 100 -1.23 -22.51 3.38
N ASP A 101 -1.22 -21.29 2.83
CA ASP A 101 -0.51 -20.95 1.60
C ASP A 101 1.00 -21.17 1.74
N GLN A 102 1.60 -20.73 2.85
CA GLN A 102 3.03 -20.95 3.12
C GLN A 102 3.35 -22.44 3.24
N ALA A 103 2.54 -23.22 3.97
CA ALA A 103 2.75 -24.65 4.13
C ALA A 103 2.65 -25.42 2.80
N ARG A 104 1.93 -24.89 1.80
CA ARG A 104 1.86 -25.43 0.44
C ARG A 104 3.11 -25.07 -0.38
N VAL A 105 3.62 -23.84 -0.27
CA VAL A 105 4.86 -23.42 -0.95
C VAL A 105 6.07 -24.20 -0.45
N ASP A 106 6.21 -24.39 0.87
CA ASP A 106 7.35 -25.11 1.47
C ASP A 106 7.41 -26.60 1.10
N ARG A 107 6.32 -27.18 0.57
CA ARG A 107 6.21 -28.59 0.18
C ARG A 107 6.38 -28.84 -1.32
N ALA A 108 6.47 -27.79 -2.13
CA ALA A 108 6.62 -27.86 -3.59
C ALA A 108 8.09 -27.73 -4.00
#